data_AF-A0A7K0MXY6-F1
#
_entry.id   AF-A0A7K0MXY6-F1
#
_cell.length_a   1.000
_cell.length_b   1.000
_cell.length_c   1.000
_cell.angle_alpha   90.00
_cell.angle_beta   90.00
_cell.angle_gamma   90.00
#
_symmetry.space_group_name_H-M   'P 1'
#
loop_
_entity.id
_entity.type
_entity.pdbx_description
1 polymer ?
#
loop_
_entity_poly.entity_id
_entity_poly.type
_entity_poly.pdbx_seq_one_letter_code
_entity_poly.pdbx_strand_id
1 'polypeptide(L)'
;FHGEFINLEVAPPRAQTLDGSCPPLYFGGLSNHARDVAAQEADVYLMWPDLMPEVASIINDMRQRASGYGRALRFGYRAHVIVRETEREAHAAAAHLVEALDPAEGKRIRERSLDHSSEGVRRQAELRESSSDDGFVEDALWTGVGRARSGCGAAIVGSPEQVINKLRAYQSLGIEAFILSGYPHIEEAEHFARLVLPEITHAPLRSFAHF
;
A
#
# COMPACT_ATOMS: atom_id res chain seq x y z
N PHE A 1 23.84 -8.87 21.37
CA PHE A 1 22.86 -7.79 21.64
C PHE A 1 22.17 -8.10 22.97
N HIS A 2 22.29 -7.21 23.95
CA HIS A 2 21.68 -7.41 25.27
C HIS A 2 20.83 -6.17 25.58
N GLY A 3 19.54 -6.25 25.29
CA GLY A 3 18.55 -5.21 25.55
C GLY A 3 17.51 -5.65 26.58
N GLU A 4 16.54 -4.77 26.83
CA GLU A 4 15.46 -5.00 27.80
C GLU A 4 14.57 -6.18 27.43
N PHE A 5 14.17 -6.27 26.15
CA PHE A 5 13.23 -7.30 25.67
C PHE A 5 13.92 -8.47 24.95
N ILE A 6 15.12 -8.23 24.40
CA ILE A 6 15.87 -9.22 23.63
C ILE A 6 17.27 -9.34 24.21
N ASN A 7 17.62 -10.55 24.64
CA ASN A 7 18.96 -10.92 25.05
C ASN A 7 19.46 -12.02 24.11
N LEU A 8 20.34 -11.67 23.18
CA LEU A 8 20.69 -12.51 22.04
C LEU A 8 22.16 -12.37 21.66
N GLU A 9 22.88 -13.49 21.64
CA GLU A 9 24.19 -13.61 21.01
C GLU A 9 24.08 -14.49 19.76
N VAL A 10 24.47 -13.95 18.60
CA VAL A 10 24.43 -14.67 17.33
C VAL A 10 25.81 -14.60 16.69
N ALA A 11 26.33 -15.73 16.23
CA ALA A 11 27.51 -15.75 15.38
C ALA A 11 27.21 -15.07 14.03
N PRO A 12 28.22 -14.48 13.36
CA PRO A 12 28.03 -13.91 12.03
C PRO A 12 27.40 -14.91 11.07
N PRO A 13 26.49 -14.47 10.17
CA PRO A 13 25.89 -15.36 9.20
C PRO A 13 26.97 -15.95 8.28
N ARG A 14 26.84 -17.26 7.99
CA ARG A 14 27.75 -17.97 7.06
C ARG A 14 27.36 -17.80 5.58
N ALA A 15 26.36 -16.96 5.33
CA ALA A 15 25.88 -16.59 4.01
C ALA A 15 25.73 -15.07 3.95
N GLN A 16 25.97 -14.52 2.77
CA GLN A 16 25.79 -13.10 2.48
C GLN A 16 24.94 -12.94 1.22
N THR A 17 24.36 -11.77 1.04
CA THR A 17 23.69 -11.42 -0.22
C THR A 17 24.71 -11.35 -1.36
N LEU A 18 24.25 -11.55 -2.59
CA LEU A 18 25.12 -11.60 -3.77
C LEU A 18 25.87 -10.28 -4.00
N ASP A 19 25.27 -9.16 -3.63
CA ASP A 19 25.85 -7.82 -3.75
C ASP A 19 26.45 -7.28 -2.44
N GLY A 20 26.40 -8.07 -1.36
CA GLY A 20 26.88 -7.68 -0.03
C GLY A 20 26.01 -6.66 0.71
N SER A 21 24.86 -6.26 0.15
CA SER A 21 23.93 -5.32 0.78
C SER A 21 22.78 -6.03 1.49
N CYS A 22 22.26 -5.45 2.57
CA CYS A 22 21.07 -5.99 3.22
C CYS A 22 19.83 -5.82 2.31
N PRO A 23 18.91 -6.81 2.25
CA PRO A 23 17.63 -6.62 1.57
C PRO A 23 16.88 -5.42 2.16
N PRO A 24 16.18 -4.61 1.33
CA PRO A 24 15.43 -3.46 1.83
C PRO A 24 14.37 -3.85 2.87
N LEU A 25 14.35 -3.15 3.99
CA LEU A 25 13.35 -3.33 5.04
C LEU A 25 12.14 -2.42 4.80
N TYR A 26 11.00 -3.04 4.54
CA TYR A 26 9.71 -2.36 4.44
C TYR A 26 9.04 -2.36 5.81
N PHE A 27 8.56 -1.20 6.23
CA PHE A 27 7.80 -1.07 7.47
C PHE A 27 6.61 -0.13 7.29
N GLY A 28 5.48 -0.48 7.88
CA GLY A 28 4.26 0.33 7.83
C GLY A 28 3.65 0.46 9.22
N GLY A 29 2.74 1.42 9.37
CA GLY A 29 2.02 1.64 10.62
C GLY A 29 1.72 3.11 10.84
N LEU A 30 0.49 3.42 11.25
CA LEU A 30 0.01 4.81 11.41
C LEU A 30 0.21 5.38 12.82
N SER A 31 0.47 4.55 13.84
CA SER A 31 0.70 5.06 15.19
C SER A 31 2.01 5.86 15.27
N ASN A 32 2.07 6.83 16.18
CA ASN A 32 3.29 7.64 16.36
C ASN A 32 4.52 6.79 16.65
N HIS A 33 4.40 5.76 17.50
CA HIS A 33 5.50 4.84 17.78
C HIS A 33 5.93 4.02 16.56
N ALA A 34 4.99 3.54 15.76
CA ALA A 34 5.31 2.80 14.53
C ALA A 34 6.02 3.70 13.49
N ARG A 35 5.55 4.94 13.33
CA ARG A 35 6.20 5.94 12.46
C ARG A 35 7.61 6.27 12.93
N ASP A 36 7.81 6.40 14.23
CA ASP A 36 9.12 6.69 14.80
C ASP A 36 10.12 5.55 14.57
N VAL A 37 9.70 4.31 14.82
CA VAL A 37 10.51 3.10 14.51
C VAL A 37 10.82 3.01 13.01
N ALA A 38 9.83 3.28 12.16
CA ALA A 38 10.06 3.27 10.71
C ALA A 38 11.07 4.33 10.26
N ALA A 39 10.99 5.54 10.83
CA ALA A 39 11.94 6.61 10.56
C ALA A 39 13.37 6.25 10.97
N GLN A 40 13.52 5.52 12.07
CA GLN A 40 14.82 5.07 12.59
C GLN A 40 15.41 3.90 11.79
N GLU A 41 14.59 2.91 11.42
CA GLU A 41 15.11 1.60 10.99
C GLU A 41 14.70 1.16 9.59
N ALA A 42 13.59 1.66 9.04
CA ALA A 42 13.11 1.20 7.74
C ALA A 42 13.89 1.81 6.57
N ASP A 43 13.90 1.13 5.43
CA ASP A 43 14.35 1.67 4.15
C ASP A 43 13.16 2.23 3.34
N VAL A 44 12.01 1.56 3.46
CA VAL A 44 10.78 1.92 2.76
C VAL A 44 9.62 2.01 3.74
N TYR A 45 9.02 3.19 3.84
CA TYR A 45 7.78 3.37 4.58
C TYR A 45 6.59 2.97 3.70
N LEU A 46 5.90 1.89 4.07
CA LEU A 46 4.79 1.32 3.30
C LEU A 46 3.44 1.84 3.81
N MET A 47 2.71 2.51 2.94
CA MET A 47 1.43 3.12 3.23
C MET A 47 0.27 2.28 2.68
N TRP A 48 -0.85 2.31 3.41
CA TRP A 48 -2.15 1.90 2.89
C TRP A 48 -2.81 3.02 2.10
N PRO A 49 -3.85 2.72 1.32
CA PRO A 49 -4.52 3.73 0.52
C PRO A 49 -5.17 4.81 1.37
N ASP A 50 -5.09 6.03 0.89
CA ASP A 50 -5.69 7.22 1.47
C ASP A 50 -5.86 8.28 0.37
N LEU A 51 -6.60 9.35 0.69
CA LEU A 51 -6.74 10.54 -0.15
C LEU A 51 -5.37 11.16 -0.45
N MET A 52 -5.20 11.73 -1.64
CA MET A 52 -3.91 12.30 -2.07
C MET A 52 -3.32 13.34 -1.10
N PRO A 53 -4.10 14.29 -0.53
CA PRO A 53 -3.57 15.23 0.46
C PRO A 53 -3.06 14.55 1.74
N GLU A 54 -3.71 13.48 2.18
CA GLU A 54 -3.34 12.73 3.38
C GLU A 54 -2.07 11.91 3.14
N VAL A 55 -1.97 11.28 1.96
CA VAL A 55 -0.73 10.63 1.51
C VAL A 55 0.44 11.62 1.50
N ALA A 56 0.24 12.82 0.96
CA ALA A 56 1.26 13.87 0.94
C ALA A 56 1.66 14.31 2.36
N SER A 57 0.68 14.48 3.25
CA SER A 57 0.90 14.81 4.66
C SER A 57 1.76 13.75 5.37
N ILE A 58 1.43 12.47 5.18
CA ILE A 58 2.19 11.35 5.76
C ILE A 58 3.62 11.31 5.23
N ILE A 59 3.82 11.50 3.93
CA ILE A 59 5.17 11.54 3.33
C ILE A 59 5.99 12.68 3.95
N ASN A 60 5.41 13.87 4.13
CA ASN A 60 6.11 15.01 4.73
C ASN A 60 6.48 14.76 6.20
N ASP A 61 5.55 14.23 7.00
CA ASP A 61 5.79 13.83 8.39
C ASP A 61 6.96 12.83 8.49
N MET A 62 6.92 11.78 7.67
CA MET A 62 7.95 10.74 7.67
C MET A 62 9.31 11.23 7.17
N ARG A 63 9.35 12.14 6.18
CA ARG A 63 10.60 12.80 5.76
C ARG A 63 11.21 13.62 6.91
N GLN A 64 10.38 14.38 7.63
CA GLN A 64 10.85 15.18 8.77
C GLN A 64 11.40 14.30 9.89
N ARG A 65 10.68 13.22 10.25
CA ARG A 65 11.13 12.26 11.27
C ARG A 65 12.44 11.60 10.89
N ALA A 66 12.54 11.05 9.67
CA ALA A 66 13.75 10.39 9.20
C ALA A 66 14.95 11.36 9.19
N SER A 67 14.74 12.61 8.75
CA SER A 67 15.76 13.65 8.79
C SER A 67 16.21 13.96 10.23
N GLY A 68 15.33 13.87 11.22
CA GLY A 68 15.68 14.00 12.64
C GLY A 68 16.67 12.94 13.13
N TYR A 69 16.69 11.77 12.47
CA TYR A 69 17.65 10.69 12.70
C TYR A 69 18.84 10.71 11.72
N GLY A 70 18.96 11.75 10.88
CA GLY A 70 19.99 11.81 9.84
C GLY A 70 19.84 10.75 8.74
N ARG A 71 18.62 10.21 8.55
CA ARG A 71 18.30 9.19 7.55
C ARG A 71 17.35 9.73 6.48
N ALA A 72 17.25 9.00 5.38
CA ALA A 72 16.24 9.20 4.34
C ALA A 72 15.39 7.94 4.21
N LEU A 73 14.14 8.12 3.78
CA LEU A 73 13.21 7.02 3.50
C LEU A 73 12.77 7.06 2.05
N ARG A 74 12.55 5.87 1.49
CA ARG A 74 11.73 5.69 0.30
C ARG A 74 10.29 5.44 0.71
N PHE A 75 9.36 5.64 -0.21
CA PHE A 75 7.93 5.50 0.07
C PHE A 75 7.30 4.42 -0.80
N GLY A 76 6.53 3.55 -0.16
CA GLY A 76 5.77 2.49 -0.80
C GLY A 76 4.26 2.70 -0.63
N TYR A 77 3.48 2.20 -1.59
CA TYR A 77 2.04 2.28 -1.59
C TYR A 77 1.42 0.92 -1.90
N ARG A 78 0.56 0.44 -1.00
CA ARG A 78 -0.15 -0.82 -1.13
C ARG A 78 -1.57 -0.54 -1.60
N ALA A 79 -1.97 -1.02 -2.77
CA ALA A 79 -3.33 -0.86 -3.29
C ALA A 79 -3.81 -2.09 -4.05
N HIS A 80 -5.12 -2.26 -4.17
CA HIS A 80 -5.67 -3.11 -5.23
C HIS A 80 -5.66 -2.35 -6.57
N VAL A 81 -5.75 -3.05 -7.69
CA VAL A 81 -5.93 -2.43 -9.01
C VAL A 81 -6.96 -3.25 -9.81
N ILE A 82 -7.87 -2.55 -10.49
CA ILE A 82 -8.84 -3.12 -11.42
C ILE A 82 -8.77 -2.27 -12.69
N VAL A 83 -8.03 -2.75 -13.68
CA VAL A 83 -7.84 -2.07 -14.95
C VAL A 83 -8.53 -2.83 -16.08
N ARG A 84 -9.28 -2.11 -16.90
CA ARG A 84 -9.91 -2.62 -18.13
C ARG A 84 -9.68 -1.61 -19.26
N GLU A 85 -10.00 -2.00 -20.48
CA GLU A 85 -9.84 -1.19 -21.69
C GLU A 85 -10.58 0.15 -21.59
N THR A 86 -11.75 0.15 -20.96
CA THR A 86 -12.55 1.36 -20.70
C THR A 86 -12.90 1.52 -19.23
N GLU A 87 -13.15 2.77 -18.82
CA GLU A 87 -13.62 3.10 -17.46
C GLU A 87 -14.89 2.33 -17.09
N ARG A 88 -15.86 2.28 -18.02
CA ARG A 88 -17.13 1.57 -17.83
C ARG A 88 -16.92 0.08 -17.55
N GLU A 89 -16.00 -0.57 -18.25
CA GLU A 89 -15.67 -1.98 -18.02
C GLU A 89 -14.96 -2.19 -16.67
N ALA A 90 -14.08 -1.26 -16.27
CA ALA A 90 -13.43 -1.33 -14.97
C ALA A 90 -14.43 -1.17 -13.82
N HIS A 91 -15.38 -0.25 -13.95
CA HIS A 91 -16.46 -0.05 -12.99
C HIS A 91 -17.38 -1.28 -12.93
N ALA A 92 -17.71 -1.87 -14.08
CA ALA A 92 -18.49 -3.11 -14.12
C ALA A 92 -17.74 -4.28 -13.43
N ALA A 93 -16.43 -4.40 -13.64
CA ALA A 93 -15.61 -5.40 -12.96
C ALA A 93 -15.55 -5.18 -11.43
N ALA A 94 -15.42 -3.93 -10.99
CA ALA A 94 -15.45 -3.58 -9.57
C ALA A 94 -16.82 -3.88 -8.93
N ALA A 95 -17.93 -3.56 -9.62
CA ALA A 95 -19.27 -3.90 -9.16
C ALA A 95 -19.48 -5.42 -9.05
N HIS A 96 -19.06 -6.17 -10.08
CA HIS A 96 -19.14 -7.63 -10.09
C HIS A 96 -18.36 -8.27 -8.93
N LEU A 97 -17.19 -7.73 -8.60
CA LEU A 97 -16.40 -8.19 -7.46
C LEU A 97 -17.16 -8.04 -6.14
N VAL A 98 -17.98 -7.00 -5.97
CA VAL A 98 -18.82 -6.82 -4.77
C VAL A 98 -20.03 -7.74 -4.79
N GLU A 99 -20.70 -7.88 -5.93
CA GLU A 99 -21.86 -8.78 -6.08
C GLU A 99 -21.54 -10.23 -5.75
N ALA A 100 -20.32 -10.67 -6.06
CA ALA A 100 -19.84 -12.01 -5.75
C ALA A 100 -19.63 -12.26 -4.25
N LEU A 101 -19.73 -11.22 -3.40
CA LEU A 101 -19.55 -11.34 -1.95
C LEU A 101 -20.88 -11.60 -1.25
N ASP A 102 -20.94 -12.66 -0.45
CA ASP A 102 -22.04 -12.86 0.48
C ASP A 102 -22.06 -11.73 1.53
N PRO A 103 -23.14 -10.92 1.62
CA PRO A 103 -23.26 -9.85 2.60
C PRO A 103 -23.09 -10.32 4.06
N ALA A 104 -23.48 -11.56 4.36
CA ALA A 104 -23.33 -12.14 5.69
C ALA A 104 -21.87 -12.43 6.03
N GLU A 105 -21.08 -12.85 5.04
CA GLU A 105 -19.65 -13.11 5.20
C GLU A 105 -18.85 -11.80 5.28
N GLY A 106 -19.21 -10.80 4.48
CA GLY A 106 -18.63 -9.45 4.59
C GLY A 106 -18.83 -8.83 5.98
N LYS A 107 -20.00 -9.04 6.59
CA LYS A 107 -20.30 -8.59 7.95
C LYS A 107 -19.45 -9.31 9.00
N ARG A 108 -19.26 -10.64 8.89
CA ARG A 108 -18.40 -11.42 9.79
C ARG A 108 -16.93 -11.01 9.71
N ILE A 109 -16.41 -10.81 8.49
CA ILE A 109 -15.03 -10.34 8.27
C ILE A 109 -14.83 -8.96 8.88
N ARG A 110 -15.84 -8.07 8.77
CA ARG A 110 -15.83 -6.75 9.40
C ARG A 110 -15.80 -6.84 10.92
N GLU A 111 -16.69 -7.60 11.52
CA GLU A 111 -16.77 -7.74 12.99
C GLU A 111 -15.46 -8.28 13.58
N ARG A 112 -14.85 -9.27 12.94
CA ARG A 112 -13.52 -9.79 13.34
C ARG A 112 -12.38 -8.76 13.18
N SER A 113 -12.50 -7.82 12.25
CA SER A 113 -11.49 -6.76 12.05
C SER A 113 -11.60 -5.63 13.07
N LEU A 114 -12.82 -5.35 13.55
CA LEU A 114 -13.08 -4.34 14.58
C LEU A 114 -12.56 -4.76 15.96
N ASP A 115 -12.42 -6.07 16.22
CA ASP A 115 -11.80 -6.61 17.44
C ASP A 115 -10.28 -6.30 17.54
N HIS A 116 -9.65 -5.86 16.45
CA HIS A 116 -8.24 -5.48 16.39
C HIS A 116 -8.09 -3.97 16.05
N SER A 117 -8.42 -3.10 17.01
CA SER A 117 -8.48 -1.64 16.85
C SER A 117 -7.09 -0.97 16.70
N SER A 118 -6.40 -1.22 15.60
CA SER A 118 -5.21 -0.44 15.23
C SER A 118 -5.62 0.88 14.56
N GLU A 119 -4.78 1.92 14.67
CA GLU A 119 -4.97 3.19 13.96
C GLU A 119 -5.14 2.99 12.45
N GLY A 120 -4.41 2.01 11.87
CA GLY A 120 -4.56 1.62 10.46
C GLY A 120 -5.97 1.18 10.10
N VAL A 121 -6.55 0.28 10.91
CA VAL A 121 -7.89 -0.27 10.67
C VAL A 121 -8.95 0.83 10.81
N ARG A 122 -8.83 1.68 11.84
CA ARG A 122 -9.71 2.84 12.03
C ARG A 122 -9.67 3.76 10.81
N ARG A 123 -8.47 4.10 10.31
CA ARG A 123 -8.31 4.98 9.15
C ARG A 123 -8.95 4.42 7.88
N GLN A 124 -8.81 3.11 7.62
CA GLN A 124 -9.44 2.47 6.47
C GLN A 124 -10.98 2.41 6.57
N ALA A 125 -11.53 2.36 7.79
CA ALA A 125 -12.97 2.46 8.01
C ALA A 125 -13.46 3.88 7.70
N GLU A 126 -12.78 4.91 8.22
CA GLU A 126 -13.11 6.31 7.94
C GLU A 126 -13.05 6.65 6.46
N LEU A 127 -12.00 6.19 5.76
CA LEU A 127 -11.86 6.41 4.33
C LEU A 127 -13.06 5.83 3.57
N ARG A 128 -13.52 4.64 3.96
CA ARG A 128 -14.69 4.01 3.35
C ARG A 128 -15.99 4.74 3.67
N GLU A 129 -16.13 5.24 4.90
CA GLU A 129 -17.30 6.02 5.30
C GLU A 129 -17.40 7.37 4.56
N SER A 130 -16.26 7.89 4.08
CA SER A 130 -16.23 9.10 3.24
C SER A 130 -16.46 8.84 1.74
N SER A 131 -16.73 7.61 1.32
CA SER A 131 -16.96 7.31 -0.11
C SER A 131 -18.32 7.81 -0.60
N SER A 132 -18.40 8.23 -1.86
CA SER A 132 -19.67 8.46 -2.56
C SER A 132 -20.48 7.16 -2.71
N ASP A 133 -21.73 7.30 -3.17
CA ASP A 133 -22.68 6.17 -3.29
C ASP A 133 -22.17 5.04 -4.20
N ASP A 134 -21.33 5.36 -5.18
CA ASP A 134 -20.66 4.42 -6.08
C ASP A 134 -19.40 3.77 -5.47
N GLY A 135 -19.03 4.14 -4.24
CA GLY A 135 -17.94 3.56 -3.45
C GLY A 135 -16.57 4.20 -3.70
N PHE A 136 -16.49 5.27 -4.49
CA PHE A 136 -15.26 6.02 -4.72
C PHE A 136 -15.03 7.08 -3.65
N VAL A 137 -13.77 7.30 -3.27
CA VAL A 137 -13.39 8.36 -2.30
C VAL A 137 -12.63 9.50 -2.96
N GLU A 138 -12.05 9.22 -4.12
CA GLU A 138 -11.36 10.14 -5.00
C GLU A 138 -11.39 9.52 -6.40
N ASP A 139 -11.09 10.30 -7.44
CA ASP A 139 -11.00 9.83 -8.81
C ASP A 139 -10.13 8.57 -8.90
N ALA A 140 -10.70 7.54 -9.53
CA ALA A 140 -10.11 6.21 -9.70
C ALA A 140 -9.72 5.49 -8.39
N LEU A 141 -10.14 5.95 -7.20
CA LEU A 141 -9.85 5.29 -5.92
C LEU A 141 -11.15 4.79 -5.27
N TRP A 142 -11.36 3.48 -5.35
CA TRP A 142 -12.59 2.81 -4.95
C TRP A 142 -12.40 1.97 -3.69
N THR A 143 -13.27 2.11 -2.71
CA THR A 143 -13.16 1.46 -1.38
C THR A 143 -14.03 0.20 -1.21
N GLY A 144 -14.76 -0.20 -2.25
CA GLY A 144 -15.65 -1.35 -2.17
C GLY A 144 -14.93 -2.68 -1.90
N VAL A 145 -13.64 -2.80 -2.25
CA VAL A 145 -12.81 -3.98 -1.93
C VAL A 145 -12.72 -4.22 -0.41
N GLY A 146 -12.79 -3.16 0.41
CA GLY A 146 -12.78 -3.27 1.86
C GLY A 146 -14.03 -3.95 2.45
N ARG A 147 -15.09 -4.16 1.65
CA ARG A 147 -16.27 -4.94 2.05
C ARG A 147 -16.02 -6.45 1.99
N ALA A 148 -15.07 -6.88 1.15
CA ALA A 148 -14.72 -8.28 0.91
C ALA A 148 -13.68 -8.85 1.87
N ARG A 149 -12.83 -7.98 2.42
CA ARG A 149 -11.60 -8.40 3.10
C ARG A 149 -11.21 -7.42 4.20
N SER A 150 -10.59 -7.97 5.24
CA SER A 150 -9.78 -7.21 6.18
C SER A 150 -8.44 -6.78 5.53
N GLY A 151 -7.96 -5.56 5.82
CA GLY A 151 -6.70 -5.02 5.27
C GLY A 151 -6.88 -3.89 4.26
N CYS A 152 -6.01 -3.83 3.24
CA CYS A 152 -5.95 -2.78 2.21
C CYS A 152 -7.35 -2.48 1.63
N GLY A 153 -7.92 -1.35 2.02
CA GLY A 153 -9.34 -1.07 1.86
C GLY A 153 -9.74 -0.43 0.54
N ALA A 154 -8.80 -0.14 -0.35
CA ALA A 154 -9.08 0.51 -1.63
C ALA A 154 -8.36 -0.13 -2.83
N ALA A 155 -8.96 0.07 -4.00
CA ALA A 155 -8.45 -0.30 -5.31
C ALA A 155 -8.36 0.93 -6.22
N ILE A 156 -7.33 0.97 -7.05
CA ILE A 156 -7.24 1.90 -8.17
C ILE A 156 -8.07 1.30 -9.32
N VAL A 157 -9.16 1.95 -9.72
CA VAL A 157 -10.13 1.42 -10.70
C VAL A 157 -10.27 2.39 -11.86
N GLY A 158 -10.13 1.90 -13.10
CA GLY A 158 -10.36 2.73 -14.28
C GLY A 158 -9.81 2.17 -15.59
N SER A 159 -9.82 3.00 -16.62
CA SER A 159 -9.14 2.76 -17.90
C SER A 159 -7.61 2.75 -17.72
N PRO A 160 -6.83 2.31 -18.72
CA PRO A 160 -5.38 2.30 -18.61
C PRO A 160 -4.81 3.70 -18.33
N GLU A 161 -5.34 4.71 -19.02
CA GLU A 161 -4.94 6.11 -18.84
C GLU A 161 -5.22 6.59 -17.40
N GLN A 162 -6.41 6.32 -16.86
CA GLN A 162 -6.78 6.72 -15.50
C GLN A 162 -5.87 6.07 -14.46
N VAL A 163 -5.61 4.76 -14.59
CA VAL A 163 -4.72 4.02 -13.69
C VAL A 163 -3.28 4.53 -13.78
N ILE A 164 -2.76 4.74 -14.98
CA ILE A 164 -1.42 5.29 -15.20
C ILE A 164 -1.30 6.69 -14.59
N ASN A 165 -2.28 7.57 -14.83
CA ASN A 165 -2.29 8.92 -14.29
C ASN A 165 -2.33 8.91 -12.76
N LYS A 166 -3.12 8.00 -12.16
CA LYS A 166 -3.18 7.85 -10.70
C LYS A 166 -1.83 7.39 -10.13
N LEU A 167 -1.19 6.40 -10.75
CA LEU A 167 0.14 5.93 -10.33
C LEU A 167 1.20 7.03 -10.48
N ARG A 168 1.17 7.81 -11.57
CA ARG A 168 2.05 8.96 -11.78
C ARG A 168 1.80 10.08 -10.78
N ALA A 169 0.56 10.29 -10.35
CA ALA A 169 0.24 11.23 -9.28
C ALA A 169 0.89 10.81 -7.96
N TYR A 170 0.80 9.53 -7.58
CA TYR A 170 1.50 9.00 -6.41
C TYR A 170 3.04 9.10 -6.56
N GLN A 171 3.59 8.82 -7.75
CA GLN A 171 5.02 9.02 -8.03
C GLN A 171 5.44 10.48 -7.84
N SER A 172 4.59 11.43 -8.23
CA SER A 172 4.85 12.86 -8.09
C SER A 172 4.89 13.32 -6.62
N LEU A 173 4.26 12.58 -5.70
CA LEU A 173 4.42 12.78 -4.25
C LEU A 173 5.73 12.17 -3.70
N GLY A 174 6.40 11.33 -4.49
CA GLY A 174 7.62 10.62 -4.10
C GLY A 174 7.42 9.16 -3.72
N ILE A 175 6.29 8.53 -4.10
CA ILE A 175 6.12 7.08 -3.98
C ILE A 175 6.92 6.38 -5.08
N GLU A 176 7.75 5.42 -4.67
CA GLU A 176 8.67 4.72 -5.56
C GLU A 176 8.34 3.23 -5.68
N ALA A 177 7.69 2.66 -4.67
CA ALA A 177 7.31 1.24 -4.65
C ALA A 177 5.79 1.08 -4.66
N PHE A 178 5.28 0.26 -5.57
CA PHE A 178 3.86 -0.09 -5.61
C PHE A 178 3.70 -1.58 -5.35
N ILE A 179 2.97 -1.91 -4.28
CA ILE A 179 2.55 -3.28 -3.99
C ILE A 179 1.11 -3.40 -4.46
N LEU A 180 0.91 -4.01 -5.62
CA LEU A 180 -0.39 -4.12 -6.27
C LEU A 180 -0.97 -5.53 -6.13
N SER A 181 -2.28 -5.63 -6.21
CA SER A 181 -3.00 -6.92 -6.19
C SER A 181 -4.37 -6.78 -6.83
N GLY A 182 -4.95 -7.89 -7.28
CA GLY A 182 -6.30 -7.94 -7.83
C GLY A 182 -6.89 -9.34 -7.67
N TYR A 183 -8.16 -9.51 -8.03
CA TYR A 183 -8.84 -10.80 -7.95
C TYR A 183 -9.51 -11.17 -9.29
N PRO A 184 -9.29 -12.40 -9.79
CA PRO A 184 -8.28 -13.36 -9.33
C PRO A 184 -6.85 -12.87 -9.68
N HIS A 185 -5.85 -13.30 -8.89
CA HIS A 185 -4.54 -12.63 -8.87
C HIS A 185 -3.75 -12.75 -10.17
N ILE A 186 -3.84 -13.88 -10.88
CA ILE A 186 -3.06 -14.11 -12.10
C ILE A 186 -3.63 -13.26 -13.23
N GLU A 187 -4.94 -13.30 -13.41
CA GLU A 187 -5.68 -12.60 -14.44
C GLU A 187 -5.55 -11.08 -14.28
N GLU A 188 -5.67 -10.56 -13.05
CA GLU A 188 -5.44 -9.13 -12.81
C GLU A 188 -3.98 -8.72 -13.01
N ALA A 189 -3.02 -9.60 -12.72
CA ALA A 189 -1.61 -9.35 -13.04
C ALA A 189 -1.37 -9.31 -14.56
N GLU A 190 -2.02 -10.18 -15.33
CA GLU A 190 -1.97 -10.18 -16.80
C GLU A 190 -2.61 -8.93 -17.39
N HIS A 191 -3.77 -8.50 -16.87
CA HIS A 191 -4.40 -7.23 -17.25
C HIS A 191 -3.45 -6.05 -17.00
N PHE A 192 -2.86 -5.96 -15.81
CA PHE A 192 -1.93 -4.90 -15.46
C PHE A 192 -0.66 -4.93 -16.35
N ALA A 193 -0.09 -6.11 -16.56
CA ALA A 193 1.09 -6.31 -17.39
C ALA A 193 0.87 -5.90 -18.86
N ARG A 194 -0.35 -6.11 -19.38
CA ARG A 194 -0.70 -5.74 -20.76
C ARG A 194 -1.09 -4.27 -20.90
N LEU A 195 -1.88 -3.74 -19.96
CA LEU A 195 -2.54 -2.44 -20.11
C LEU A 195 -1.75 -1.28 -19.49
N VAL A 196 -0.98 -1.52 -18.44
CA VAL A 196 -0.38 -0.45 -17.63
C VAL A 196 1.14 -0.51 -17.65
N LEU A 197 1.70 -1.70 -17.43
CA LEU A 197 3.15 -1.87 -17.27
C LEU A 197 4.00 -1.34 -18.46
N PRO A 198 3.58 -1.45 -19.74
CA PRO A 198 4.35 -0.91 -20.86
C PRO A 198 4.56 0.62 -20.82
N GLU A 199 3.68 1.34 -20.13
CA GLU A 199 3.67 2.81 -20.05
C GLU A 199 4.30 3.36 -18.75
N ILE A 200 4.81 2.46 -17.91
CA ILE A 200 5.46 2.78 -16.64
C ILE A 200 6.90 2.29 -16.66
N THR A 201 7.84 3.20 -16.50
CA THR A 201 9.23 2.83 -16.24
C THR A 201 9.33 2.20 -14.86
N HIS A 202 9.75 0.94 -14.79
CA HIS A 202 9.84 0.18 -13.54
C HIS A 202 11.18 -0.56 -13.41
N ALA A 203 11.62 -0.74 -12.16
CA ALA A 203 12.82 -1.49 -11.82
C ALA A 203 12.71 -2.03 -10.38
N PRO A 204 13.52 -3.03 -10.00
CA PRO A 204 13.64 -3.42 -8.60
C PRO A 204 14.09 -2.23 -7.73
N LEU A 205 13.45 -2.03 -6.59
CA LEU A 205 13.88 -1.02 -5.62
C LEU A 205 15.17 -1.49 -4.94
N ARG A 206 16.21 -0.65 -4.97
CA ARG A 206 17.49 -0.94 -4.32
C ARG A 206 17.58 -0.22 -2.98
N SER A 207 18.24 -0.85 -2.01
CA SER A 207 18.54 -0.19 -0.73
C SER A 207 19.42 1.04 -0.95
N PHE A 208 19.41 1.97 0.02
CA PHE A 208 20.43 3.00 0.06
C PHE A 208 21.80 2.32 0.23
N ALA A 209 22.82 2.80 -0.47
CA ALA A 209 24.17 2.38 -0.17
C ALA A 209 24.50 2.87 1.25
N HIS A 210 24.43 1.98 2.24
CA HIS A 210 24.95 2.26 3.57
C HIS A 210 26.49 2.24 3.44
N PHE A 211 27.10 3.43 3.54
CA PHE A 211 28.55 3.60 3.60
C PHE A 211 29.07 3.32 5.01
#